data_AF-A0A967HD19-F1
#
_entry.id   AF-A0A967HD19-F1
#
_cell.length_a   1.000
_cell.length_b   1.000
_cell.length_c   1.000
_cell.angle_alpha   90.00
_cell.angle_beta   90.00
_cell.angle_gamma   90.00
#
_symmetry.space_group_name_H-M   'P 1'
#
loop_
_entity.id
_entity.type
_entity.pdbx_description
1 polymer ?
#
loop_
_entity_poly.entity_id
_entity_poly.type
_entity_poly.pdbx_seq_one_letter_code
_entity_poly.pdbx_strand_id
1 'polypeptide(L)' 'EPCIMCAGAIVHARVRRLVFGAPDPKTGAAGSVFDIFASGKVNHIVDVRGGVMAGECGAVLS' A
#
# COMPACT_ATOMS: atom_id res chain seq x y z
N GLU A 1 1.18 -2.95 4.83
CA GLU A 1 1.08 -1.86 3.83
C GLU A 1 2.41 -1.75 3.09
N PRO A 2 2.47 -1.44 1.79
CA PRO A 2 3.75 -1.28 1.11
C PRO A 2 4.46 0.00 1.54
N CYS A 3 5.78 -0.06 1.70
CA CYS A 3 6.62 1.14 1.83
C CYS A 3 6.72 1.88 0.48
N ILE A 4 7.33 3.08 0.49
CA ILE A 4 7.45 3.93 -0.71
C ILE A 4 8.13 3.24 -1.90
N MET A 5 9.17 2.42 -1.64
CA MET A 5 9.88 1.68 -2.68
C MET A 5 8.96 0.65 -3.36
N CYS A 6 8.27 -0.16 -2.56
CA CYS A 6 7.36 -1.19 -3.07
C CYS A 6 6.15 -0.57 -3.77
N ALA A 7 5.59 0.52 -3.24
CA ALA A 7 4.47 1.20 -3.84
C ALA A 7 4.83 1.76 -5.23
N GLY A 8 6.01 2.38 -5.39
CA GLY A 8 6.52 2.80 -6.70
C GLY A 8 6.71 1.63 -7.67
N ALA A 9 7.26 0.51 -7.19
CA ALA A 9 7.41 -0.70 -7.99
C ALA A 9 6.06 -1.25 -8.49
N ILE A 10 5.02 -1.26 -7.66
CA ILE A 10 3.65 -1.68 -8.03
C ILE A 10 3.10 -0.82 -9.18
N VAL A 11 3.29 0.50 -9.10
CA VAL A 11 2.89 1.45 -10.16
C VAL A 11 3.62 1.13 -11.46
N HIS A 12 4.96 1.00 -11.41
CA HIS A 12 5.77 0.73 -12.60
C HIS A 12 5.53 -0.65 -13.21
N ALA A 13 5.22 -1.64 -12.39
CA ALA A 13 4.82 -2.99 -12.84
C ALA A 13 3.39 -3.04 -13.41
N ARG A 14 2.65 -1.92 -13.40
CA ARG A 14 1.27 -1.82 -13.90
C ARG A 14 0.32 -2.81 -13.22
N VAL A 15 0.54 -3.10 -11.95
CA VAL A 15 -0.35 -3.97 -11.17
C VAL A 15 -1.73 -3.32 -11.11
N ARG A 16 -2.77 -4.07 -11.46
CA ARG A 16 -4.14 -3.54 -11.49
C ARG A 16 -4.71 -3.31 -10.09
N ARG A 17 -4.40 -4.20 -9.15
CA ARG A 17 -5.01 -4.22 -7.83
C ARG A 17 -3.98 -4.55 -6.75
N LEU A 18 -3.95 -3.74 -5.69
CA LEU A 18 -3.19 -3.98 -4.48
C LEU A 18 -4.16 -4.32 -3.35
N VAL A 19 -3.98 -5.48 -2.74
CA VAL A 19 -4.67 -5.86 -1.50
C VAL A 19 -3.61 -6.08 -0.42
N PHE A 20 -3.77 -5.44 0.73
CA PHE A 20 -2.83 -5.60 1.85
C PHE A 20 -3.55 -5.71 3.19
N GLY A 21 -2.87 -6.31 4.16
CA GLY A 21 -3.38 -6.52 5.51
C GLY A 21 -3.16 -5.33 6.44
N ALA A 22 -2.24 -5.45 7.39
CA ALA A 22 -1.99 -4.43 8.40
C ALA A 22 -1.44 -3.12 7.80
N PRO A 23 -1.84 -1.94 8.33
CA PRO A 23 -1.20 -0.66 7.99
C PRO A 23 0.23 -0.61 8.52
N ASP A 24 1.08 0.19 7.87
CA ASP A 24 2.42 0.51 8.37
C ASP A 24 2.48 2.00 8.76
N PRO A 25 2.28 2.33 10.04
CA PRO A 25 2.27 3.71 10.51
C PRO A 25 3.63 4.41 10.44
N LYS A 26 4.73 3.66 10.25
CA LYS A 26 6.09 4.23 10.23
C LYS A 26 6.55 4.59 8.84
N THR A 27 6.24 3.76 7.83
CA THR A 27 6.77 3.96 6.46
C THR A 27 5.77 3.69 5.33
N GLY A 28 4.51 3.41 5.65
CA GLY A 28 3.49 3.03 4.69
C GLY A 28 3.17 4.14 3.67
N ALA A 29 3.05 3.74 2.40
CA ALA A 29 2.83 4.64 1.26
C ALA A 29 1.48 4.44 0.54
N ALA A 30 0.53 3.75 1.19
CA ALA A 30 -0.82 3.53 0.67
C ALA A 30 -1.90 4.11 1.60
N GLY A 31 -1.58 5.18 2.32
CA GLY A 31 -2.50 5.90 3.21
C GLY A 31 -1.93 6.24 4.60
N SER A 32 -0.86 5.56 5.07
CA SER A 32 -0.32 5.82 6.42
C SER A 32 0.54 7.08 6.50
N VAL A 33 1.71 7.09 5.86
CA VAL A 33 2.62 8.25 5.86
C VAL A 33 2.49 9.01 4.54
N PHE A 34 2.42 8.26 3.45
CA PHE A 34 2.19 8.79 2.11
C PHE A 34 0.99 8.06 1.50
N ASP A 35 0.35 8.71 0.53
CA ASP A 35 -0.59 8.04 -0.36
C ASP A 35 -0.24 8.39 -1.80
N ILE A 36 0.62 7.56 -2.41
CA ILE A 36 1.02 7.78 -3.79
C ILE A 36 -0.08 7.38 -4.77
N PHE A 37 -0.97 6.47 -4.38
CA PHE A 37 -2.03 5.94 -5.23
C PHE A 37 -3.18 6.96 -5.36
N ALA A 38 -3.48 7.71 -4.30
CA ALA A 38 -4.43 8.82 -4.33
C ALA A 38 -3.84 10.15 -4.81
N SER A 39 -2.51 10.25 -4.99
CA SER A 39 -1.84 11.51 -5.33
C SER A 39 -2.23 12.10 -6.70
N GLY A 40 -2.76 11.29 -7.62
CA GLY A 40 -3.04 11.67 -9.01
C GLY A 40 -1.81 12.00 -9.86
N LYS A 41 -0.60 11.87 -9.30
CA LYS A 41 0.68 12.21 -9.95
C LYS A 41 1.39 10.99 -10.55
N VAL A 42 0.81 9.80 -10.40
CA VAL A 42 1.35 8.55 -10.92
C VAL A 42 0.70 8.22 -12.27
N ASN A 43 1.47 7.61 -13.17
CA ASN A 43 1.05 7.33 -14.55
C ASN A 43 0.21 6.04 -14.70
N HIS A 44 -0.15 5.38 -13.59
CA HIS A 44 -0.95 4.16 -13.51
C HIS A 44 -1.86 4.21 -12.29
N ILE A 45 -3.15 3.88 -12.46
CA ILE A 45 -4.12 3.83 -11.36
C ILE A 45 -4.20 2.40 -10.84
N VAL A 46 -4.01 2.25 -9.53
CA VAL A 46 -4.10 0.97 -8.83
C VAL A 46 -5.35 0.98 -7.96
N ASP A 47 -6.20 -0.04 -8.06
CA ASP A 47 -7.29 -0.27 -7.10
C ASP A 47 -6.70 -0.79 -5.78
N VAL A 48 -6.80 0.01 -4.72
CA VAL A 48 -6.17 -0.29 -3.42
C VAL A 48 -7.23 -0.70 -2.41
N ARG A 49 -7.07 -1.90 -1.82
CA ARG A 49 -7.85 -2.37 -0.68
C ARG A 49 -6.92 -2.75 0.48
N GLY A 50 -6.83 -1.86 1.46
CA GLY A 50 -6.14 -2.11 2.73
C GLY A 50 -7.04 -2.75 3.78
N GLY A 51 -6.42 -3.26 4.85
CA GLY A 51 -7.10 -3.71 6.05
C GLY A 51 -7.64 -5.14 6.01
N VAL A 52 -7.26 -5.95 5.00
CA VAL A 52 -7.74 -7.34 4.91
C VAL A 52 -7.05 -8.19 5.98
N MET A 53 -7.83 -8.73 6.92
CA MET A 53 -7.30 -9.48 8.07
C MET A 53 -6.25 -8.66 8.87
N ALA A 54 -6.45 -7.34 8.99
CA ALA A 54 -5.47 -6.44 9.60
C ALA A 54 -5.02 -6.86 11.00
N GLY A 55 -5.94 -7.40 11.82
CA GLY A 55 -5.62 -7.91 13.15
C GLY A 55 -4.65 -9.08 13.13
N GLU A 56 -4.91 -10.08 12.28
CA GLU A 56 -4.04 -11.26 12.13
C GLU A 56 -2.69 -10.89 11.52
N CYS A 57 -2.69 -10.07 10.47
CA CYS A 57 -1.46 -9.57 9.88
C CYS A 57 -0.64 -8.70 10.86
N GLY A 58 -1.31 -7.93 11.72
CA GLY A 58 -0.65 -7.11 12.73
C GLY A 58 -0.05 -7.96 13.85
N ALA A 59 -0.73 -9.03 14.26
CA ALA A 59 -0.26 -9.92 15.31
C ALA A 59 1.07 -10.62 14.99
N VAL A 60 1.35 -10.89 13.71
CA VAL A 60 2.60 -11.55 13.27
C VAL A 60 3.78 -10.59 13.03
N LEU A 61 3.55 -9.28 13.02
CA LEU A 61 4.57 -8.24 12.77
C LEU A 61 5.27 -7.75 14.06
N SER A 62 5.20 -8.55 15.12
CA SER A 62 5.73 -8.26 16.47
C SER A 62 7.18 -7.77 16.45
#